data_AF-A0A538J0G1-F1
#
_entry.id   AF-A0A538J0G1-F1
#
_cell.length_a   1.000
_cell.length_b   1.000
_cell.length_c   1.000
_cell.angle_alpha   90.00
_cell.angle_beta   90.00
_cell.angle_gamma   90.00
#
_symmetry.space_group_name_H-M   'P 1'
#
loop_
_entity.id
_entity.type
_entity.pdbx_description
1 polymer ?
#
loop_
_entity_poly.entity_id
_entity_poly.type
_entity_poly.pdbx_seq_one_letter_code
_entity_poly.pdbx_strand_id
1 'polypeptide(L)'
;MTAGSFSLASARVAEMSLQRELRALGADITLSLEQLDAPISLADAAGFVRWQNAAAIELVGDKRGTRFTSMAPDYVQQTRASLARRSMGADPISYETTVVLGADGERKRIKLIVLSLVSGTEFVGVLNIVKEVVPDGGAAPGRLTPRQNETLHLLAAGLTTEQIAERLGVSRETARNYIRRLLRALGVHSRLEAVVRGREDGLI
;
A
#
# COMPACT_ATOMS: atom_id res chain seq x y z
N MET A 1 19.43 -29.02 -18.31
CA MET A 1 19.85 -27.83 -17.53
C MET A 1 18.73 -27.50 -16.54
N THR A 2 18.56 -28.30 -15.48
CA THR A 2 19.11 -28.10 -14.12
C THR A 2 18.82 -26.73 -13.50
N ALA A 3 17.70 -26.65 -12.78
CA ALA A 3 17.54 -25.79 -11.61
C ALA A 3 17.11 -26.68 -10.42
N GLY A 4 18.07 -27.43 -9.87
CA GLY A 4 18.10 -27.67 -8.42
C GLY A 4 18.45 -26.34 -7.74
N SER A 5 18.04 -26.03 -6.53
CA SER A 5 17.78 -26.91 -5.41
C SER A 5 16.93 -26.15 -4.40
N PHE A 6 15.81 -26.74 -3.98
CA PHE A 6 15.19 -26.46 -2.69
C PHE A 6 16.18 -26.98 -1.62
N SER A 7 17.16 -26.14 -1.27
CA SER A 7 18.23 -26.48 -0.34
C SER A 7 17.69 -26.63 1.08
N LEU A 8 17.50 -27.89 1.51
CA LEU A 8 17.82 -28.53 2.80
C LEU A 8 17.51 -27.85 4.16
N ALA A 9 16.95 -26.64 4.22
CA ALA A 9 16.41 -26.05 5.46
C ALA A 9 14.99 -26.55 5.77
N SER A 10 14.30 -27.12 4.77
CA SER A 10 12.91 -27.56 4.85
C SER A 10 12.72 -28.95 5.49
N ALA A 11 13.81 -29.66 5.82
CA ALA A 11 13.77 -31.07 6.23
C ALA A 11 14.11 -31.32 7.73
N ARG A 12 14.29 -30.26 8.55
CA ARG A 12 14.60 -30.42 9.99
C ARG A 12 13.57 -29.82 10.96
N VAL A 13 12.45 -29.31 10.46
CA VAL A 13 11.34 -28.74 11.27
C VAL A 13 10.08 -29.62 11.16
N ALA A 14 10.25 -30.93 11.24
CA ALA A 14 9.13 -31.86 11.29
C ALA A 14 8.51 -32.00 12.70
N GLU A 15 8.96 -31.25 13.72
CA GLU A 15 8.67 -31.62 15.12
C GLU A 15 8.04 -30.56 16.04
N MET A 16 7.78 -29.32 15.60
CA MET A 16 6.99 -28.37 16.39
C MET A 16 6.05 -27.54 15.51
N SER A 17 4.80 -27.98 15.40
CA SER A 17 3.74 -27.14 14.82
C SER A 17 3.39 -26.05 15.82
N LEU A 18 3.63 -24.78 15.48
CA LEU A 18 3.24 -23.63 16.31
C LEU A 18 1.76 -23.71 16.73
N GLN A 19 0.87 -24.20 15.85
CA GLN A 19 -0.55 -24.38 16.16
C GLN A 19 -0.78 -25.44 17.26
N ARG A 20 0.09 -26.45 17.37
CA ARG A 20 0.03 -27.45 18.44
C ARG A 20 0.47 -26.82 19.77
N GLU A 21 1.57 -26.08 19.75
CA GLU A 21 2.12 -25.41 20.94
C GLU A 21 1.16 -24.36 21.49
N LEU A 22 0.60 -23.50 20.63
CA LEU A 22 -0.40 -22.50 21.03
C LEU A 22 -1.62 -23.17 21.68
N ARG A 23 -2.10 -24.28 21.10
CA ARG A 23 -3.20 -25.06 21.68
C ARG A 23 -2.84 -25.69 23.03
N ALA A 24 -1.64 -26.24 23.16
CA ALA A 24 -1.17 -26.84 24.42
C ALA A 24 -1.05 -25.80 25.54
N LEU A 25 -0.68 -24.56 25.20
CA LEU A 25 -0.63 -23.43 26.12
C LEU A 25 -2.01 -22.82 26.41
N GLY A 26 -3.07 -23.24 25.72
CA GLY A 26 -4.38 -22.57 25.77
C GLY A 26 -4.32 -21.12 25.28
N ALA A 27 -3.31 -20.77 24.47
CA ALA A 27 -3.08 -19.42 24.01
C ALA A 27 -4.03 -19.07 22.86
N ASP A 28 -4.82 -18.00 23.05
CA ASP A 28 -5.59 -17.38 21.98
C ASP A 28 -4.79 -16.23 21.35
N ILE A 29 -4.20 -16.52 20.19
CA ILE A 29 -3.42 -15.52 19.46
C ILE A 29 -4.29 -14.35 18.96
N THR A 30 -5.61 -14.53 18.84
CA THR A 30 -6.53 -13.49 18.39
C THR A 30 -6.50 -12.30 19.34
N LEU A 31 -6.53 -12.54 20.66
CA LEU A 31 -6.43 -11.49 21.67
C LEU A 31 -5.10 -10.73 21.56
N SER A 32 -3.99 -11.45 21.35
CA SER A 32 -2.69 -10.82 21.17
C SER A 32 -2.63 -9.97 19.91
N LEU A 33 -3.23 -10.41 18.80
CA LEU A 33 -3.30 -9.63 17.55
C LEU A 33 -4.22 -8.41 17.68
N GLU A 34 -5.27 -8.50 18.50
CA GLU A 34 -6.19 -7.39 18.78
C GLU A 34 -5.51 -6.26 19.54
N GLN A 35 -4.55 -6.59 20.42
CA GLN A 35 -3.79 -5.63 21.22
C GLN A 35 -2.66 -4.93 20.48
N LEU A 36 -2.35 -5.35 19.24
CA LEU A 36 -1.29 -4.72 18.45
C LEU A 36 -1.78 -3.39 17.87
N ASP A 37 -0.98 -2.34 18.07
CA ASP A 37 -1.19 -1.02 17.45
C ASP A 37 -1.01 -1.03 15.93
N ALA A 38 -0.41 -2.10 15.39
CA ALA A 38 -0.29 -2.30 13.96
C ALA A 38 -1.67 -2.66 13.36
N PRO A 39 -2.13 -1.98 12.31
CA PRO A 39 -3.34 -2.38 11.58
C PRO A 39 -3.15 -3.74 10.91
N ILE A 40 -3.96 -4.73 11.31
CA ILE A 40 -3.90 -6.09 10.77
C ILE A 40 -5.27 -6.50 10.21
N SER A 41 -5.26 -7.14 9.04
CA SER A 41 -6.46 -7.73 8.46
C SER A 41 -6.18 -9.07 7.81
N LEU A 42 -7.17 -9.97 7.87
CA LEU A 42 -7.15 -11.26 7.18
C LEU A 42 -8.19 -11.23 6.07
N ALA A 43 -7.78 -11.58 4.86
CA ALA A 43 -8.68 -11.80 3.74
C ALA A 43 -8.56 -13.23 3.22
N ASP A 44 -9.68 -13.81 2.77
CA ASP A 44 -9.67 -15.14 2.16
C ASP A 44 -9.16 -15.12 0.71
N ALA A 45 -9.02 -16.30 0.10
CA ALA A 45 -8.60 -16.44 -1.29
C ALA A 45 -9.56 -15.78 -2.31
N ALA A 46 -10.83 -15.56 -1.95
CA ALA A 46 -11.81 -14.85 -2.78
C ALA A 46 -11.68 -13.31 -2.65
N GLY A 47 -10.81 -12.84 -1.75
CA GLY A 47 -10.53 -11.43 -1.49
C GLY A 47 -11.52 -10.76 -0.55
N PHE A 48 -12.29 -11.53 0.24
CA PHE A 48 -13.16 -11.00 1.28
C PHE A 48 -12.43 -10.86 2.60
N VAL A 49 -12.58 -9.71 3.24
CA VAL A 49 -12.03 -9.47 4.58
C VAL A 49 -12.81 -10.32 5.58
N ARG A 50 -12.13 -11.23 6.26
CA ARG A 50 -12.72 -12.13 7.26
C ARG A 50 -12.51 -11.62 8.67
N TRP A 51 -11.42 -10.90 8.91
CA TRP A 51 -11.09 -10.38 10.24
C TRP A 51 -10.25 -9.10 10.14
N GLN A 52 -10.40 -8.21 11.13
CA GLN A 52 -9.63 -6.98 11.33
C GLN A 52 -9.49 -6.74 12.84
N ASN A 53 -8.33 -6.25 13.27
CA ASN A 53 -8.19 -5.72 14.63
C ASN A 53 -8.70 -4.26 14.72
N ALA A 54 -8.80 -3.77 15.96
CA ALA A 54 -9.15 -2.39 16.27
C ALA A 54 -8.35 -1.35 15.47
N ALA A 55 -7.03 -1.49 15.39
CA ALA A 55 -6.17 -0.56 14.64
C ALA A 55 -6.47 -0.54 13.14
N ALA A 56 -6.83 -1.68 12.54
CA ALA A 56 -7.28 -1.73 11.15
C ALA A 56 -8.66 -1.09 10.96
N ILE A 57 -9.58 -1.30 11.89
CA ILE A 57 -10.90 -0.66 11.86
C ILE A 57 -10.76 0.86 11.99
N GLU A 58 -9.88 1.35 12.86
CA GLU A 58 -9.59 2.77 13.00
C GLU A 58 -8.99 3.35 11.70
N LEU A 59 -8.08 2.62 11.06
CA LEU A 59 -7.41 3.10 9.85
C LEU A 59 -8.36 3.21 8.66
N VAL A 60 -9.09 2.14 8.32
CA VAL A 60 -9.86 2.02 7.06
C VAL A 60 -11.37 1.83 7.27
N GLY A 61 -11.84 1.82 8.51
CA GLY A 61 -13.21 1.46 8.87
C GLY A 61 -13.41 -0.06 8.97
N ASP A 62 -14.59 -0.46 9.44
CA ASP A 62 -14.99 -1.86 9.43
C ASP A 62 -15.30 -2.30 8.00
N LYS A 63 -14.53 -3.26 7.51
CA LYS A 63 -14.59 -3.81 6.16
C LYS A 63 -14.84 -5.31 6.16
N ARG A 64 -15.12 -5.91 7.32
CA ARG A 64 -15.43 -7.34 7.43
C ARG A 64 -16.63 -7.67 6.54
N GLY A 65 -16.54 -8.79 5.83
CA GLY A 65 -17.55 -9.23 4.85
C GLY A 65 -17.52 -8.47 3.51
N THR A 66 -16.71 -7.41 3.39
CA THR A 66 -16.55 -6.68 2.13
C THR A 66 -15.33 -7.20 1.36
N ARG A 67 -15.27 -6.89 0.06
CA ARG A 67 -14.06 -7.14 -0.73
C ARG A 67 -12.95 -6.19 -0.29
N PHE A 68 -11.75 -6.71 -0.07
CA PHE A 68 -10.60 -5.91 0.32
C PHE A 68 -10.30 -4.79 -0.71
N THR A 69 -10.63 -5.02 -2.00
CA THR A 69 -10.49 -4.02 -3.08
C THR A 69 -11.34 -2.76 -2.86
N SER A 70 -12.37 -2.81 -2.02
CA SER A 70 -13.16 -1.63 -1.67
C SER A 70 -12.35 -0.57 -0.91
N MET A 71 -11.25 -0.97 -0.26
CA MET A 71 -10.34 -0.06 0.41
C MET A 71 -9.35 0.59 -0.57
N ALA A 72 -9.08 -0.05 -1.71
CA ALA A 72 -8.10 0.42 -2.70
C ALA A 72 -8.68 0.29 -4.13
N PRO A 73 -9.74 1.06 -4.45
CA PRO A 73 -10.46 0.91 -5.73
C PRO A 73 -9.58 1.18 -6.95
N ASP A 74 -8.59 2.06 -6.81
CA ASP A 74 -7.62 2.37 -7.87
C ASP A 74 -6.64 1.21 -8.15
N TYR A 75 -6.56 0.21 -7.26
CA TYR A 75 -5.60 -0.90 -7.30
C TYR A 75 -6.27 -2.28 -7.44
N VAL A 76 -7.55 -2.33 -7.85
CA VAL A 76 -8.33 -3.57 -8.01
C VAL A 76 -7.59 -4.59 -8.90
N GLN A 77 -7.09 -4.15 -10.05
CA GLN A 77 -6.45 -5.07 -11.01
C GLN A 77 -5.11 -5.60 -10.52
N GLN A 78 -4.28 -4.71 -9.96
CA GLN A 78 -3.00 -5.12 -9.37
C GLN A 78 -3.21 -6.12 -8.24
N THR A 79 -4.24 -5.92 -7.41
CA THR A 79 -4.43 -6.82 -6.28
C THR A 79 -5.07 -8.13 -6.68
N ARG A 80 -5.96 -8.15 -7.68
CA ARG A 80 -6.42 -9.40 -8.30
C ARG A 80 -5.24 -10.19 -8.87
N ALA A 81 -4.32 -9.52 -9.56
CA ALA A 81 -3.11 -10.16 -10.07
C ALA A 81 -2.19 -10.67 -8.95
N SER A 82 -2.04 -9.91 -7.85
CA SER A 82 -1.28 -10.35 -6.66
C SER A 82 -1.88 -11.61 -6.04
N LEU A 83 -3.20 -11.62 -5.81
CA LEU A 83 -3.89 -12.81 -5.28
C LEU A 83 -3.78 -14.01 -6.23
N ALA A 84 -3.98 -13.81 -7.54
CA ALA A 84 -3.86 -14.89 -8.52
C ALA A 84 -2.45 -15.50 -8.55
N ARG A 85 -1.40 -14.67 -8.46
CA ARG A 85 -0.01 -15.16 -8.37
C ARG A 85 0.22 -15.96 -7.09
N ARG A 86 -0.32 -15.52 -5.95
CA ARG A 86 -0.22 -16.24 -4.67
C ARG A 86 -0.95 -17.57 -4.68
N SER A 87 -2.11 -17.64 -5.34
CA SER A 87 -2.81 -18.91 -5.56
C SER A 87 -1.98 -19.92 -6.35
N MET A 88 -1.05 -19.46 -7.19
CA MET A 88 -0.09 -20.31 -7.90
C MET A 88 1.19 -20.61 -7.10
N GLY A 89 1.22 -20.27 -5.80
CA GLY A 89 2.36 -20.52 -4.90
C GLY A 89 3.48 -19.48 -5.00
N ALA A 90 3.30 -18.39 -5.76
CA ALA A 90 4.26 -17.29 -5.79
C ALA A 90 4.11 -16.38 -4.56
N ASP A 91 5.15 -15.59 -4.27
CA ASP A 91 5.12 -14.50 -3.28
C ASP A 91 4.58 -14.94 -1.90
N PRO A 92 5.24 -15.86 -1.16
CA PRO A 92 4.79 -16.27 0.18
C PRO A 92 4.74 -15.08 1.15
N ILE A 93 5.61 -14.09 0.95
CA ILE A 93 5.62 -12.81 1.65
C ILE A 93 5.94 -11.72 0.63
N SER A 94 5.21 -10.60 0.67
CA SER A 94 5.58 -9.39 -0.06
C SER A 94 5.57 -8.16 0.86
N TYR A 95 6.28 -7.13 0.42
CA TYR A 95 6.26 -5.79 1.01
C TYR A 95 5.71 -4.85 -0.04
N GLU A 96 4.55 -4.27 0.22
CA GLU A 96 3.81 -3.48 -0.76
C GLU A 96 3.62 -2.06 -0.23
N THR A 97 3.58 -1.10 -1.15
CA THR A 97 3.12 0.27 -0.86
C THR A 97 1.88 0.50 -1.69
N THR A 98 0.78 0.86 -1.04
CA THR A 98 -0.51 1.11 -1.71
C THR A 98 -1.20 2.32 -1.10
N VAL A 99 -2.28 2.77 -1.75
CA VAL A 99 -3.16 3.80 -1.22
C VAL A 99 -4.48 3.15 -0.84
N VAL A 100 -4.89 3.36 0.41
CA VAL A 100 -6.18 2.94 0.93
C VAL A 100 -7.07 4.13 1.22
N LEU A 101 -8.38 3.91 1.20
CA LEU A 101 -9.38 4.83 1.70
C LEU A 101 -9.47 4.65 3.22
N GLY A 102 -9.17 5.71 3.97
CA GLY A 102 -9.28 5.75 5.41
C GLY A 102 -10.72 5.74 5.89
N ALA A 103 -10.93 5.50 7.19
CA ALA A 103 -12.25 5.55 7.82
C ALA A 103 -12.93 6.93 7.68
N ASP A 104 -12.11 7.98 7.61
CA ASP A 104 -12.47 9.38 7.36
C ASP A 104 -12.80 9.68 5.88
N GLY A 105 -12.63 8.71 4.97
CA GLY A 105 -12.77 8.90 3.54
C GLY A 105 -11.55 9.54 2.87
N GLU A 106 -10.47 9.82 3.61
CA GLU A 106 -9.24 10.37 3.05
C GLU A 106 -8.36 9.26 2.47
N ARG A 107 -7.57 9.59 1.44
CA ARG A 107 -6.62 8.62 0.88
C ARG A 107 -5.35 8.58 1.72
N LYS A 108 -5.00 7.40 2.23
CA LYS A 108 -3.82 7.15 3.07
C LYS A 108 -2.87 6.23 2.34
N ARG A 109 -1.62 6.66 2.19
CA ARG A 109 -0.57 5.79 1.63
C ARG A 109 -0.05 4.91 2.76
N ILE A 110 0.03 3.61 2.52
CA ILE A 110 0.46 2.65 3.53
C ILE A 110 1.57 1.76 2.98
N LYS A 111 2.51 1.39 3.85
CA LYS A 111 3.43 0.26 3.62
C LYS A 111 2.92 -0.92 4.42
N LEU A 112 2.73 -2.05 3.76
CA LEU A 112 2.20 -3.26 4.37
C LEU A 112 3.02 -4.49 4.00
N ILE A 113 3.04 -5.45 4.93
CA ILE A 113 3.45 -6.81 4.66
C ILE A 113 2.19 -7.58 4.25
N VAL A 114 2.29 -8.37 3.19
CA VAL A 114 1.24 -9.30 2.76
C VAL A 114 1.79 -10.72 2.83
N LEU A 115 1.31 -11.46 3.82
CA LEU A 115 1.69 -12.85 4.08
C LEU A 115 0.65 -13.78 3.45
N SER A 116 1.09 -14.72 2.62
CA SER A 116 0.21 -15.75 2.07
C SER A 116 -0.09 -16.80 3.16
N LEU A 117 -1.38 -17.05 3.39
CA LEU A 117 -1.87 -18.08 4.29
C LEU A 117 -2.09 -19.35 3.49
N VAL A 118 -1.54 -20.47 3.98
CA VAL A 118 -1.63 -21.77 3.33
C VAL A 118 -2.17 -22.84 4.27
N SER A 119 -2.95 -23.77 3.73
CA SER A 119 -3.37 -25.01 4.37
C SER A 119 -2.70 -26.17 3.62
N GLY A 120 -1.64 -26.73 4.21
CA GLY A 120 -0.75 -27.63 3.47
C GLY A 120 -0.07 -26.88 2.32
N THR A 121 -0.40 -27.24 1.07
CA THR A 121 0.08 -26.56 -0.14
C THR A 121 -0.95 -25.61 -0.77
N GLU A 122 -2.17 -25.57 -0.22
CA GLU A 122 -3.26 -24.78 -0.77
C GLU A 122 -3.22 -23.35 -0.22
N PHE A 123 -3.28 -22.36 -1.12
CA PHE A 123 -3.45 -20.95 -0.74
C PHE A 123 -4.89 -20.69 -0.27
N VAL A 124 -5.04 -20.20 0.96
CA VAL A 124 -6.36 -19.98 1.57
C VAL A 124 -6.67 -18.50 1.83
N GLY A 125 -5.67 -17.62 1.70
CA GLY A 125 -5.88 -16.17 1.88
C GLY A 125 -4.60 -15.42 2.18
N VAL A 126 -4.75 -14.20 2.70
CA VAL A 126 -3.63 -13.33 3.08
C VAL A 126 -3.84 -12.72 4.46
N LEU A 127 -2.74 -12.52 5.18
CA LEU A 127 -2.67 -11.66 6.36
C LEU A 127 -1.91 -10.38 5.97
N ASN A 128 -2.58 -9.25 6.08
CA ASN A 128 -2.02 -7.93 5.82
C ASN A 128 -1.64 -7.29 7.16
N ILE A 129 -0.41 -6.78 7.25
CA ILE A 129 0.09 -6.05 8.41
C ILE A 129 0.62 -4.71 7.93
N VAL A 130 -0.03 -3.61 8.31
CA VAL A 130 0.44 -2.27 7.98
C VAL A 130 1.61 -1.93 8.91
N LYS A 131 2.78 -1.67 8.31
CA LYS A 131 3.96 -1.21 9.06
C LYS A 131 3.95 0.28 9.30
N GLU A 132 3.45 1.04 8.32
CA GLU A 132 3.56 2.49 8.34
C GLU A 132 2.40 3.08 7.53
N VAL A 133 1.66 4.00 8.15
CA VAL A 133 0.86 4.98 7.41
C VAL A 133 1.81 6.07 7.00
N VAL A 134 2.21 6.06 5.73
CA VAL A 134 3.04 7.11 5.17
C VAL A 134 2.15 8.35 5.13
N PRO A 135 2.48 9.43 5.88
CA PRO A 135 1.74 10.67 5.79
C PRO A 135 1.59 11.05 4.32
N ASP A 136 0.47 11.67 3.93
CA ASP A 136 0.32 12.24 2.59
C ASP A 136 1.19 13.50 2.48
N GLY A 137 2.50 13.30 2.62
CA GLY A 137 3.55 14.18 2.23
C GLY A 137 3.87 13.86 0.77
N GLY A 138 3.92 14.91 -0.04
CA GLY A 138 4.88 14.93 -1.12
C GLY A 138 6.18 14.31 -0.60
N ALA A 139 6.74 13.45 -1.43
CA ALA A 139 7.89 12.61 -1.11
C ALA A 139 8.93 13.27 -0.19
N ALA A 140 9.59 12.43 0.62
CA ALA A 140 10.59 12.77 1.65
C ALA A 140 11.22 14.16 1.46
N PRO A 141 11.30 15.02 2.50
CA PRO A 141 11.77 16.40 2.37
C PRO A 141 12.98 16.47 1.42
N GLY A 142 12.75 17.04 0.24
CA GLY A 142 13.70 17.12 -0.86
C GLY A 142 13.46 16.23 -2.10
N ARG A 143 12.35 15.45 -2.22
CA ARG A 143 12.26 14.45 -3.32
C ARG A 143 10.92 14.28 -4.03
N LEU A 144 10.31 15.32 -4.61
CA LEU A 144 9.04 15.28 -5.40
C LEU A 144 8.68 13.94 -6.07
N THR A 145 7.41 13.53 -5.98
CA THR A 145 6.90 12.37 -6.74
C THR A 145 7.06 12.57 -8.25
N PRO A 146 7.10 11.50 -9.08
CA PRO A 146 7.27 11.65 -10.53
C PRO A 146 6.28 12.63 -11.17
N ARG A 147 5.00 12.57 -10.77
CA ARG A 147 3.98 13.48 -11.29
C ARG A 147 4.16 14.92 -10.81
N GLN A 148 4.64 15.13 -9.59
CA GLN A 148 4.96 16.47 -9.08
C GLN A 148 6.17 17.06 -9.79
N ASN A 149 7.21 16.26 -10.04
CA ASN A 149 8.39 16.68 -10.78
C ASN A 149 8.03 17.06 -12.22
N GLU A 150 7.25 16.23 -12.91
CA GLU A 150 6.72 16.54 -14.25
C GLU A 150 5.87 17.84 -14.25
N THR A 151 4.99 17.99 -13.26
CA THR A 151 4.19 19.23 -13.11
C THR A 151 5.08 20.46 -12.88
N LEU A 152 6.16 20.33 -12.09
CA LEU A 152 7.11 21.41 -11.82
C LEU A 152 7.85 21.83 -13.10
N HIS A 153 8.31 20.89 -13.92
CA HIS A 153 8.93 21.21 -15.21
C HIS A 153 7.97 21.92 -16.17
N LEU A 154 6.70 21.52 -16.22
CA LEU A 154 5.70 22.18 -17.07
C LEU A 154 5.39 23.60 -16.57
N LEU A 155 5.35 23.81 -15.25
CA LEU A 155 5.23 25.16 -14.68
C LEU A 155 6.47 26.01 -14.97
N ALA A 156 7.67 25.45 -14.88
CA ALA A 156 8.92 26.13 -15.19
C ALA A 156 9.02 26.53 -16.67
N ALA A 157 8.42 25.74 -17.55
CA ALA A 157 8.26 26.05 -18.98
C ALA A 157 7.14 27.07 -19.27
N GLY A 158 6.45 27.59 -18.24
CA GLY A 158 5.45 28.65 -18.38
C GLY A 158 4.07 28.19 -18.85
N LEU A 159 3.77 26.88 -18.80
CA LEU A 159 2.51 26.37 -19.32
C LEU A 159 1.32 26.74 -18.44
N THR A 160 0.18 27.03 -19.09
CA THR A 160 -1.10 27.22 -18.43
C THR A 160 -1.67 25.90 -17.90
N THR A 161 -2.68 25.96 -17.05
CA THR A 161 -3.33 24.75 -16.52
C THR A 161 -3.97 23.90 -17.62
N GLU A 162 -4.49 24.55 -18.67
CA GLU A 162 -5.09 23.88 -19.83
C GLU A 162 -4.03 23.14 -20.64
N GLN A 163 -2.90 23.79 -20.90
CA GLN A 163 -1.77 23.17 -21.61
C GLN A 163 -1.16 22.03 -20.80
N ILE A 164 -1.06 22.18 -19.47
CA ILE A 164 -0.61 21.10 -18.58
C ILE A 164 -1.58 19.91 -18.64
N ALA A 165 -2.89 20.18 -18.61
CA ALA A 165 -3.91 19.13 -18.69
C ALA A 165 -3.80 18.34 -20.00
N GLU A 166 -3.67 19.05 -21.12
CA GLU A 166 -3.45 18.46 -22.44
C GLU A 166 -2.17 17.63 -22.49
N ARG A 167 -1.05 18.17 -21.99
CA ARG A 167 0.25 17.49 -22.01
C ARG A 167 0.28 16.22 -21.16
N LEU A 168 -0.44 16.23 -20.04
CA LEU A 168 -0.53 15.10 -19.12
C LEU A 168 -1.65 14.11 -19.47
N GLY A 169 -2.50 14.40 -20.46
CA GLY A 169 -3.64 13.56 -20.84
C GLY A 169 -4.72 13.48 -19.76
N VAL A 170 -4.96 14.57 -19.02
CA VAL A 170 -5.92 14.63 -17.90
C VAL A 170 -6.90 15.78 -18.04
N SER A 171 -7.96 15.81 -17.21
CA SER A 171 -8.87 16.95 -17.17
C SER A 171 -8.20 18.20 -16.58
N ARG A 172 -8.72 19.38 -16.92
CA ARG A 172 -8.30 20.67 -16.35
C ARG A 172 -8.36 20.67 -14.81
N GLU A 173 -9.38 20.05 -14.24
CA GLU A 173 -9.52 19.97 -12.78
C GLU A 173 -8.46 19.04 -12.15
N THR A 174 -8.16 17.92 -12.80
CA THR A 174 -7.06 17.05 -12.38
C THR A 174 -5.71 17.77 -12.45
N ALA A 175 -5.46 18.56 -13.49
CA ALA A 175 -4.25 19.40 -13.57
C ALA A 175 -4.18 20.45 -12.44
N ARG A 176 -5.30 21.11 -12.10
CA ARG A 176 -5.35 22.01 -10.92
C ARG A 176 -5.00 21.28 -9.63
N ASN A 177 -5.48 20.04 -9.48
CA ASN A 177 -5.18 19.22 -8.31
C ASN A 177 -3.69 18.83 -8.25
N TYR A 178 -3.07 18.51 -9.37
CA TYR A 178 -1.62 18.27 -9.43
C TYR A 178 -0.81 19.50 -9.03
N ILE A 179 -1.18 20.68 -9.53
CA ILE A 179 -0.53 21.94 -9.14
C ILE A 179 -0.69 22.18 -7.63
N ARG A 180 -1.91 22.08 -7.08
CA ARG A 180 -2.15 22.24 -5.63
C ARG A 180 -1.29 21.29 -4.78
N ARG A 181 -1.18 20.02 -5.19
CA ARG A 181 -0.36 19.01 -4.51
C ARG A 181 1.13 19.29 -4.62
N LEU A 182 1.59 19.86 -5.73
CA LEU A 182 2.97 20.32 -5.90
C LEU A 182 3.27 21.50 -4.97
N LEU A 183 2.40 22.51 -4.93
CA LEU A 183 2.57 23.68 -4.05
C LEU A 183 2.67 23.26 -2.58
N ARG A 184 1.76 22.38 -2.13
CA ARG A 184 1.77 21.81 -0.78
C ARG A 184 3.06 21.02 -0.49
N ALA A 185 3.57 20.28 -1.48
CA ALA A 185 4.78 19.47 -1.31
C ALA A 185 6.05 20.33 -1.23
N LEU A 186 6.08 21.47 -1.91
CA LEU A 186 7.19 22.43 -1.85
C LEU A 186 7.06 23.43 -0.68
N GLY A 187 5.93 23.43 0.03
CA GLY A 187 5.68 24.37 1.13
C GLY A 187 5.48 25.82 0.67
N VAL A 188 4.92 26.01 -0.53
CA VAL A 188 4.74 27.33 -1.16
C VAL A 188 3.28 27.59 -1.49
N HIS A 189 2.94 28.84 -1.80
CA HIS A 189 1.57 29.30 -1.99
C HIS A 189 1.26 29.74 -3.42
N SER A 190 2.28 29.90 -4.27
CA SER A 190 2.10 30.28 -5.66
C SER A 190 2.89 29.43 -6.63
N ARG A 191 2.44 29.39 -7.89
CA ARG A 191 3.12 28.69 -9.00
C ARG A 191 4.51 29.26 -9.24
N LEU A 192 4.67 30.57 -9.06
CA LEU A 192 5.97 31.24 -9.20
C LEU A 192 6.90 30.83 -8.07
N GLU A 193 6.43 30.84 -6.82
CA GLU A 193 7.21 30.34 -5.67
C GLU A 193 7.64 28.89 -5.85
N ALA A 194 6.78 28.04 -6.44
CA ALA A 194 7.15 26.64 -6.73
C ALA A 194 8.31 26.52 -7.72
N VAL A 195 8.33 27.36 -8.76
CA VAL A 195 9.44 27.39 -9.72
C VAL A 195 10.72 27.92 -9.08
N VAL A 196 10.62 28.97 -8.26
CA VAL A 196 11.77 29.52 -7.52
C VAL A 196 12.35 28.48 -6.58
N ARG A 197 11.50 27.88 -5.73
CA ARG A 197 11.92 26.83 -4.80
C ARG A 197 12.50 25.62 -5.53
N GLY A 198 11.88 25.21 -6.65
CA GLY A 198 12.38 24.12 -7.48
C GLY A 198 13.81 24.35 -7.98
N ARG A 199 14.18 25.59 -8.31
CA ARG A 199 15.56 25.96 -8.69
C ARG A 199 16.51 25.98 -7.51
N GLU A 200 16.07 26.53 -6.37
CA GLU A 200 16.86 26.56 -5.12
C GLU A 200 17.22 25.15 -4.66
N ASP A 201 16.28 24.21 -4.79
CA ASP A 201 16.43 22.81 -4.40
C ASP A 201 17.13 21.95 -5.48
N GLY A 202 17.50 22.52 -6.63
CA GLY A 202 18.17 21.81 -7.73
C GLY A 202 17.30 20.77 -8.44
N LEU A 203 15.97 20.94 -8.41
CA LEU A 203 14.99 20.04 -9.00
C LEU A 203 14.69 20.37 -10.48
N ILE A 204 14.96 21.61 -10.91
CA ILE A 204 14.77 22.16 -12.27
C ILE A 204 15.81 23.22 -12.61
#